data_AF-A0A739P066-F1
#
_entry.id   AF-A0A739P066-F1
#
_cell.length_a   1.000
_cell.length_b   1.000
_cell.length_c   1.000
_cell.angle_alpha   90.00
_cell.angle_beta   90.00
_cell.angle_gamma   90.00
#
_symmetry.space_group_name_H-M   'P 1'
#
loop_
_entity.id
_entity.type
_entity.pdbx_description
1 polymer ?
#
loop_
_entity_poly.entity_id
_entity_poly.type
_entity_poly.pdbx_seq_one_letter_code
_entity_poly.pdbx_strand_id
1 'polypeptide(L)'
;MIDLLAWNIGNEDVDCFVTVMKAKDIFQLSEVSRASEKPEDGYQRLLNIKRAQDIAAYLDEGNIIPGAIILSARKEYNLSFDKANNIISFHENNNEKLLVIDGQHRLFGASMAENDILLPVCIFKGLDLKQEVQYFIDINSNQVGVPKTLRIELLKFLSEPESIEATLIKLFRELSEDIESPLYGKTSSTVSIPGKLSHVPFQAS
;
A
#
# COMPACT_ATOMS: atom_id res chain seq x y z
N MET A 1 20.27 -10.87 11.69
CA MET A 1 18.97 -10.87 12.36
C MET A 1 18.79 -9.49 12.95
N ILE A 2 17.62 -8.87 12.81
CA ILE A 2 17.34 -7.55 13.39
C ILE A 2 16.33 -7.75 14.52
N ASP A 3 16.71 -7.39 15.74
CA ASP A 3 15.86 -7.49 16.92
C ASP A 3 15.55 -6.07 17.43
N LEU A 4 14.28 -5.76 17.60
CA LEU A 4 13.82 -4.45 18.05
C LEU A 4 12.81 -4.59 19.18
N LEU A 5 12.75 -3.58 20.05
CA LEU A 5 11.65 -3.45 20.99
C LEU A 5 10.37 -3.10 20.23
N ALA A 6 9.28 -3.81 20.52
CA ALA A 6 8.00 -3.58 19.90
C ALA A 6 6.82 -3.88 20.81
N TRP A 7 5.70 -3.22 20.56
CA TRP A 7 4.44 -3.46 21.25
C TRP A 7 3.38 -3.95 20.29
N ASN A 8 2.75 -5.07 20.60
CA ASN A 8 1.58 -5.53 19.86
C ASN A 8 0.35 -4.73 20.31
N ILE A 9 -0.16 -3.89 19.42
CA ILE A 9 -1.41 -3.12 19.56
C ILE A 9 -2.56 -3.72 18.74
N GLY A 10 -2.34 -4.93 18.21
CA GLY A 10 -3.34 -5.69 17.46
C GLY A 10 -4.53 -6.14 18.29
N ASN A 11 -5.49 -6.78 17.62
CA ASN A 11 -6.67 -7.38 18.23
C ASN A 11 -6.60 -8.92 18.08
N GLU A 12 -7.70 -9.62 18.37
CA GLU A 12 -7.75 -11.09 18.26
C GLU A 12 -7.59 -11.60 16.81
N ASP A 13 -7.92 -10.78 15.82
CA ASP A 13 -7.93 -11.15 14.41
C ASP A 13 -6.62 -10.79 13.69
N VAL A 14 -5.97 -9.70 14.11
CA VAL A 14 -4.82 -9.09 13.41
C VAL A 14 -3.80 -8.59 14.42
N ASP A 15 -2.58 -9.13 14.33
CA ASP A 15 -1.41 -8.63 15.03
C ASP A 15 -0.88 -7.34 14.36
N CYS A 16 -0.62 -6.31 15.16
CA CYS A 16 -0.04 -5.05 14.71
C CYS A 16 1.04 -4.58 15.68
N PHE A 17 2.29 -4.56 15.23
CA PHE A 17 3.45 -4.23 16.06
C PHE A 17 3.90 -2.79 15.82
N VAL A 18 4.06 -2.01 16.89
CA VAL A 18 4.66 -0.67 16.84
C VAL A 18 6.10 -0.73 17.32
N THR A 19 7.02 -0.21 16.52
CA THR A 19 8.45 -0.14 16.83
C THR A 19 9.09 1.12 16.21
N VAL A 20 10.39 1.29 16.38
CA VAL A 20 11.20 2.34 15.76
C VAL A 20 12.35 1.68 15.03
N MET A 21 12.55 2.01 13.76
CA MET A 21 13.56 1.37 12.92
C MET A 21 14.26 2.42 12.04
N LYS A 22 15.51 2.12 11.65
CA LYS A 22 16.26 2.99 10.74
C LYS A 22 15.65 2.99 9.35
N ALA A 23 15.61 4.15 8.71
CA ALA A 23 15.04 4.31 7.38
C ALA A 23 15.68 3.37 6.35
N LYS A 24 17.01 3.21 6.40
CA LYS A 24 17.73 2.32 5.48
C LYS A 24 17.39 0.84 5.71
N ASP A 25 17.26 0.41 6.96
CA ASP A 25 16.84 -0.96 7.30
C ASP A 25 15.41 -1.23 6.82
N ILE A 26 14.48 -0.28 7.03
CA ILE A 26 13.09 -0.40 6.54
C ILE A 26 13.09 -0.52 5.02
N PHE A 27 13.85 0.33 4.33
CA PHE A 27 13.89 0.33 2.86
C PHE A 27 14.51 -0.95 2.29
N GLN A 28 15.47 -1.55 2.98
CA GLN A 28 16.07 -2.83 2.59
C GLN A 28 15.11 -4.01 2.79
N LEU A 29 14.42 -4.05 3.94
CA LEU A 29 13.49 -5.14 4.29
C LEU A 29 12.14 -5.04 3.57
N SER A 30 11.83 -3.88 2.98
CA SER A 30 10.55 -3.66 2.31
C SER A 30 10.66 -3.66 0.79
N GLU A 31 9.52 -3.94 0.17
CA GLU A 31 9.25 -3.61 -1.22
C GLU A 31 8.31 -2.40 -1.27
N VAL A 32 8.79 -1.36 -1.94
CA VAL A 32 7.89 -0.38 -2.52
C VAL A 32 7.55 -0.96 -3.89
N SER A 33 6.43 -1.65 -3.99
CA SER A 33 5.98 -2.23 -5.26
C SER A 33 5.90 -1.10 -6.27
N ARG A 34 6.83 -1.11 -7.23
CA ARG A 34 6.77 -0.24 -8.38
C ARG A 34 5.55 -0.71 -9.12
N ALA A 35 4.44 0.01 -8.97
CA ALA A 35 3.20 -0.24 -9.68
C ALA A 35 3.58 -0.72 -11.09
N SER A 36 3.30 -1.99 -11.38
CA SER A 36 3.35 -2.42 -12.77
C SER A 36 2.37 -1.50 -13.49
N GLU A 37 2.65 -1.19 -14.75
CA GLU A 37 1.75 -0.39 -15.59
C GLU A 37 0.37 -1.04 -15.79
N LYS A 38 0.16 -2.23 -15.19
CA LYS A 38 -1.02 -3.05 -15.20
C LYS A 38 -1.77 -2.93 -13.86
N PRO A 39 -2.93 -2.27 -13.84
CA PRO A 39 -3.78 -2.11 -12.65
C PRO A 39 -4.31 -3.43 -12.05
N GLU A 40 -4.07 -4.55 -12.74
CA GLU A 40 -4.43 -5.90 -12.34
C GLU A 40 -3.43 -6.59 -11.39
N ASP A 41 -2.22 -6.02 -11.20
CA ASP A 41 -1.17 -6.61 -10.34
C ASP A 41 -0.89 -5.83 -9.04
N GLY A 42 -1.48 -4.64 -8.81
CA GLY A 42 -1.26 -3.89 -7.57
C GLY A 42 -1.79 -2.46 -7.55
N TYR A 43 -1.73 -1.82 -6.38
CA TYR A 43 -2.51 -0.61 -6.06
C TYR A 43 -1.73 0.60 -5.52
N GLN A 44 -0.41 0.58 -5.62
CA GLN A 44 0.46 1.62 -5.05
C GLN A 44 0.60 2.84 -5.97
N ARG A 45 0.93 4.02 -5.39
CA ARG A 45 1.13 5.27 -6.17
C ARG A 45 2.51 5.30 -6.81
N LEU A 46 2.63 5.86 -8.02
CA LEU A 46 3.93 6.14 -8.64
C LEU A 46 4.82 6.97 -7.69
N LEU A 47 6.07 6.52 -7.49
CA LEU A 47 7.05 7.24 -6.69
C LEU A 47 7.47 8.53 -7.40
N ASN A 48 7.30 9.68 -6.73
CA ASN A 48 7.74 10.98 -7.23
C ASN A 48 9.12 11.28 -6.63
N ILE A 49 10.15 11.24 -7.48
CA ILE A 49 11.55 11.44 -7.07
C ILE A 49 11.76 12.84 -6.47
N LYS A 50 11.16 13.88 -7.06
CA LYS A 50 11.30 15.26 -6.56
C LYS A 50 10.77 15.39 -5.13
N ARG A 51 9.60 14.80 -4.86
CA ARG A 51 9.02 14.79 -3.51
C ARG A 51 9.90 14.05 -2.50
N ALA A 52 10.57 12.98 -2.90
CA ALA A 52 11.49 12.25 -2.03
C ALA A 52 12.75 13.08 -1.72
N GLN A 53 13.28 13.82 -2.69
CA GLN A 53 14.41 14.74 -2.50
C GLN A 53 14.04 15.88 -1.53
N ASP A 54 12.85 16.47 -1.68
CA ASP A 54 12.36 17.50 -0.77
C ASP A 54 12.27 16.97 0.68
N ILE A 55 11.82 15.72 0.85
CA ILE A 55 11.76 15.05 2.16
C ILE A 55 13.17 14.80 2.72
N ALA A 56 14.11 14.35 1.89
CA ALA A 56 15.49 14.11 2.31
C ALA A 56 16.12 15.41 2.83
N ALA A 57 16.03 16.50 2.07
CA ALA A 57 16.54 17.81 2.48
C ALA A 57 15.91 18.29 3.81
N TYR A 58 14.60 18.15 3.97
CA TYR A 58 13.91 18.48 5.21
C TYR A 58 14.45 17.71 6.42
N LEU A 59 14.78 16.43 6.25
CA LEU A 59 15.35 15.58 7.31
C LEU A 59 16.82 15.93 7.59
N ASP A 60 17.61 16.22 6.55
CA ASP A 60 19.02 16.61 6.68
C ASP A 60 19.20 17.97 7.39
N GLU A 61 18.18 18.83 7.35
CA GLU A 61 18.10 20.05 8.19
C GLU A 61 17.89 19.76 9.69
N GLY A 62 17.71 18.48 10.08
CA GLY A 62 17.48 18.06 11.46
C GLY A 62 16.01 18.05 11.88
N ASN A 63 15.08 18.23 10.94
CA ASN A 63 13.65 18.16 11.24
C ASN A 63 13.18 16.70 11.38
N ILE A 64 12.02 16.52 12.05
CA ILE A 64 11.45 15.21 12.35
C ILE A 64 10.16 15.01 11.58
N ILE A 65 9.95 13.78 11.07
CA ILE A 65 8.67 13.34 10.51
C ILE A 65 8.05 12.33 11.50
N PRO A 66 7.02 12.73 12.26
CA PRO A 66 6.43 11.88 13.30
C PRO A 66 5.49 10.80 12.74
N GLY A 67 5.12 10.88 11.46
CA GLY A 67 4.18 9.93 10.86
C GLY A 67 4.82 8.56 10.65
N ALA A 68 4.20 7.51 11.21
CA ALA A 68 4.67 6.14 11.09
C ALA A 68 4.64 5.61 9.65
N ILE A 69 5.61 4.74 9.33
CA ILE A 69 5.58 3.90 8.13
C ILE A 69 4.72 2.67 8.44
N ILE A 70 3.76 2.37 7.57
CA ILE A 70 2.85 1.24 7.77
C ILE A 70 3.26 0.11 6.84
N LEU A 71 3.58 -1.05 7.40
CA LEU A 71 4.09 -2.22 6.71
C LEU A 71 3.16 -3.43 6.89
N SER A 72 3.10 -4.29 5.87
CA SER A 72 2.51 -5.62 5.96
C SER A 72 3.61 -6.68 5.87
N ALA A 73 3.70 -7.52 6.90
CA ALA A 73 4.43 -8.78 6.86
C ALA A 73 3.44 -9.88 6.49
N ARG A 74 3.46 -10.31 5.22
CA ARG A 74 2.63 -11.42 4.73
C ARG A 74 2.96 -12.73 5.44
N LYS A 75 2.09 -13.75 5.30
CA LYS A 75 2.20 -15.01 6.05
C LYS A 75 3.54 -15.72 5.86
N GLU A 76 4.14 -15.55 4.69
CA GLU A 76 5.40 -16.16 4.27
C GLU A 76 6.62 -15.41 4.85
N TYR A 77 6.43 -14.19 5.34
CA TYR A 77 7.50 -13.39 5.92
C TYR A 77 7.86 -13.90 7.32
N ASN A 78 9.11 -14.32 7.50
CA ASN A 78 9.61 -14.87 8.77
C ASN A 78 9.79 -13.74 9.80
N LEU A 79 8.71 -13.47 10.54
CA LEU A 79 8.63 -12.51 11.63
C LEU A 79 8.19 -13.19 12.93
N SER A 80 9.01 -13.09 13.97
CA SER A 80 8.69 -13.60 15.30
C SER A 80 8.56 -12.48 16.32
N PHE A 81 7.68 -12.67 17.30
CA PHE A 81 7.51 -11.75 18.42
C PHE A 81 7.62 -12.51 19.74
N ASP A 82 8.57 -12.09 20.57
CA ASP A 82 8.70 -12.54 21.95
C ASP A 82 7.94 -11.58 22.87
N LYS A 83 6.78 -12.03 23.34
CA LYS A 83 5.91 -11.27 24.25
C LYS A 83 6.52 -11.05 25.63
N ALA A 84 7.41 -11.94 26.10
CA ALA A 84 8.00 -11.80 27.43
C ALA A 84 9.00 -10.62 27.48
N ASN A 85 9.76 -10.44 26.40
CA ASN A 85 10.78 -9.41 26.29
C ASN A 85 10.35 -8.21 25.43
N ASN A 86 9.16 -8.27 24.81
CA ASN A 86 8.67 -7.28 23.82
C ASN A 86 9.64 -7.10 22.66
N ILE A 87 10.19 -8.20 22.13
CA ILE A 87 11.16 -8.19 21.03
C ILE A 87 10.50 -8.70 19.76
N ILE A 88 10.53 -7.89 18.69
CA ILE A 88 10.22 -8.31 17.32
C ILE A 88 11.52 -8.63 16.58
N SER A 89 11.57 -9.78 15.91
CA SER A 89 12.76 -10.26 15.22
C SER A 89 12.50 -10.46 13.73
N PHE A 90 13.37 -9.88 12.91
CA PHE A 90 13.40 -10.06 11.46
C PHE A 90 14.56 -10.99 11.09
N HIS A 91 14.24 -12.12 10.46
CA HIS A 91 15.21 -13.15 10.13
C HIS A 91 15.84 -12.92 8.75
N GLU A 92 17.17 -13.10 8.63
CA GLU A 92 17.97 -12.76 7.44
C GLU A 92 17.67 -13.60 6.19
N ASN A 93 17.03 -14.75 6.34
CA ASN A 93 16.71 -15.66 5.23
C ASN A 93 15.34 -15.37 4.60
N ASN A 94 14.82 -14.16 4.75
CA ASN A 94 13.59 -13.76 4.09
C ASN A 94 13.88 -13.43 2.61
N ASN A 95 13.51 -14.35 1.72
CA ASN A 95 13.33 -14.04 0.29
C ASN A 95 12.11 -13.12 0.08
N GLU A 96 11.23 -13.05 1.07
CA GLU A 96 10.03 -12.22 1.08
C GLU A 96 10.33 -10.82 1.63
N LYS A 97 9.63 -9.81 1.12
CA LYS A 97 9.78 -8.42 1.57
C LYS A 97 8.52 -7.94 2.28
N LEU A 98 8.69 -6.97 3.18
CA LEU A 98 7.57 -6.25 3.79
C LEU A 98 6.91 -5.37 2.73
N LEU A 99 5.58 -5.39 2.62
CA LEU A 99 4.87 -4.48 1.73
C LEU A 99 4.65 -3.14 2.43
N VAL A 100 5.03 -2.04 1.79
CA VAL A 100 4.70 -0.69 2.29
C VAL A 100 3.23 -0.36 1.97
N ILE A 101 2.37 -0.32 2.98
CA ILE A 101 0.96 0.10 2.83
C ILE A 101 0.88 1.62 2.78
N ASP A 102 1.57 2.32 3.67
CA ASP A 102 1.57 3.78 3.72
C ASP A 102 2.95 4.33 4.10
N GLY A 103 3.25 5.54 3.61
CA GLY A 103 4.52 6.21 3.85
C GLY A 103 5.58 5.97 2.78
N GLN A 104 5.23 5.44 1.60
CA GLN A 104 6.19 5.18 0.51
C GLN A 104 7.13 6.35 0.17
N HIS A 105 6.62 7.58 0.01
CA HIS A 105 7.48 8.75 -0.28
C HIS A 105 8.30 9.18 0.95
N ARG A 106 7.77 9.00 2.16
CA ARG A 106 8.47 9.29 3.42
C ARG A 106 9.65 8.34 3.59
N LEU A 107 9.41 7.04 3.42
CA LEU A 107 10.43 6.02 3.48
C LEU A 107 11.49 6.23 2.38
N PHE A 108 11.08 6.51 1.15
CA PHE A 108 12.02 6.72 0.05
C PHE A 108 12.84 8.00 0.24
N GLY A 109 12.24 9.11 0.70
CA GLY A 109 13.00 10.31 1.02
C GLY A 109 13.95 10.11 2.20
N ALA A 110 13.49 9.42 3.25
CA ALA A 110 14.32 9.12 4.42
C ALA A 110 15.50 8.18 4.10
N SER A 111 15.35 7.26 3.14
CA SER A 111 16.46 6.42 2.69
C SER A 111 17.49 7.17 1.83
N MET A 112 17.10 8.31 1.27
CA MET A 112 17.96 9.22 0.49
C MET A 112 18.68 10.27 1.35
N ALA A 113 18.23 10.50 2.59
CA ALA A 113 18.87 11.44 3.52
C ALA A 113 20.32 11.02 3.82
N GLU A 114 21.20 12.00 4.07
CA GLU A 114 22.60 11.75 4.38
C GLU A 114 22.72 10.95 5.69
N ASN A 115 21.95 11.39 6.71
CA ASN A 115 21.87 10.73 8.00
C ASN A 115 20.79 9.65 8.00
N ASP A 116 21.13 8.47 8.54
CA ASP A 116 20.16 7.40 8.70
C ASP A 116 19.27 7.67 9.92
N ILE A 117 18.04 8.08 9.66
CA ILE A 117 17.10 8.51 10.69
C ILE A 117 16.26 7.35 11.22
N LEU A 118 15.80 7.51 12.46
CA LEU A 118 14.81 6.61 13.07
C LEU A 118 13.40 7.05 12.68
N LEU A 119 12.60 6.11 12.20
CA LEU A 119 11.19 6.31 11.88
C LEU A 119 10.31 5.44 12.77
N PRO A 120 9.14 5.95 13.21
CA PRO A 120 8.11 5.10 13.79
C PRO A 120 7.59 4.13 12.72
N VAL A 121 7.36 2.88 13.10
CA VAL A 121 6.89 1.83 12.20
C VAL A 121 5.74 1.07 12.85
N CYS A 122 4.66 0.86 12.09
CA CYS A 122 3.61 -0.09 12.43
C CYS A 122 3.67 -1.26 11.44
N ILE A 123 3.68 -2.48 11.94
CA ILE A 123 3.86 -3.70 11.14
C ILE A 123 2.69 -4.61 11.41
N PHE A 124 1.80 -4.75 10.44
CA PHE A 124 0.77 -5.77 10.47
C PHE A 124 1.38 -7.12 10.13
N LYS A 125 0.98 -8.18 10.83
CA LYS A 125 1.43 -9.55 10.54
C LYS A 125 0.26 -10.40 10.04
N GLY A 126 0.49 -11.10 8.94
CA GLY A 126 -0.41 -12.12 8.42
C GLY A 126 -1.63 -11.59 7.65
N LEU A 127 -1.60 -10.33 7.20
CA LEU A 127 -2.67 -9.78 6.37
C LEU A 127 -2.80 -10.57 5.05
N ASP A 128 -4.03 -10.79 4.62
CA ASP A 128 -4.32 -11.18 3.24
C ASP A 128 -4.40 -9.96 2.30
N LEU A 129 -4.40 -10.21 1.00
CA LEU A 129 -4.45 -9.15 -0.02
C LEU A 129 -5.67 -8.23 0.15
N LYS A 130 -6.82 -8.78 0.57
CA LYS A 130 -8.05 -8.01 0.76
C LYS A 130 -7.89 -7.04 1.93
N GLN A 131 -7.32 -7.49 3.04
CA GLN A 131 -7.02 -6.67 4.21
C GLN A 131 -5.95 -5.61 3.90
N GLU A 132 -4.89 -5.96 3.17
CA GLU A 132 -3.86 -4.99 2.77
C GLU A 132 -4.45 -3.84 1.93
N VAL A 133 -5.33 -4.17 0.99
CA VAL A 133 -6.07 -3.19 0.19
C VAL A 133 -6.99 -2.35 1.06
N GLN A 134 -7.74 -2.98 1.98
CA GLN A 134 -8.66 -2.29 2.88
C GLN A 134 -7.91 -1.24 3.71
N TYR A 135 -6.80 -1.63 4.37
CA TYR A 135 -5.98 -0.71 5.15
C TYR A 135 -5.39 0.41 4.29
N PHE A 136 -4.94 0.10 3.06
CA PHE A 136 -4.46 1.13 2.14
C PHE A 136 -5.53 2.18 1.86
N ILE A 137 -6.76 1.75 1.57
CA ILE A 137 -7.89 2.65 1.32
C ILE A 137 -8.23 3.43 2.59
N ASP A 138 -8.36 2.78 3.73
CA ASP A 138 -8.79 3.42 4.98
C ASP A 138 -7.79 4.50 5.46
N ILE A 139 -6.50 4.22 5.36
CA ILE A 139 -5.43 5.17 5.71
C ILE A 139 -5.44 6.37 4.76
N ASN A 140 -5.58 6.13 3.46
CA ASN A 140 -5.47 7.18 2.45
C ASN A 140 -6.80 7.88 2.09
N SER A 141 -7.94 7.37 2.53
CA SER A 141 -9.26 7.95 2.21
C SER A 141 -9.64 9.14 3.09
N ASN A 142 -9.17 9.17 4.34
CA ASN A 142 -9.40 10.26 5.29
C ASN A 142 -8.38 11.41 5.16
N GLN A 143 -7.23 11.14 4.54
CA GLN A 143 -6.24 12.15 4.15
C GLN A 143 -6.48 12.49 2.68
N VAL A 144 -6.32 13.73 2.25
CA VAL A 144 -6.64 14.14 0.88
C VAL A 144 -5.93 13.25 -0.17
N GLY A 145 -6.71 12.44 -0.90
CA GLY A 145 -6.44 12.06 -2.29
C GLY A 145 -5.90 10.64 -2.58
N VAL A 146 -6.69 9.58 -2.39
CA VAL A 146 -6.65 8.47 -3.38
C VAL A 146 -7.46 8.92 -4.60
N PRO A 147 -6.90 8.94 -5.82
CA PRO A 147 -7.69 9.21 -7.02
C PRO A 147 -8.93 8.30 -7.05
N LYS A 148 -10.12 8.85 -7.34
CA LYS A 148 -11.39 8.09 -7.35
C LYS A 148 -11.30 6.83 -8.23
N THR A 149 -10.53 6.88 -9.32
CA THR A 149 -10.23 5.76 -10.21
C THR A 149 -9.50 4.61 -9.49
N LEU A 150 -8.40 4.91 -8.80
CA LEU A 150 -7.64 3.92 -8.02
C LEU A 150 -8.49 3.30 -6.90
N ARG A 151 -9.37 4.10 -6.27
CA ARG A 151 -10.31 3.57 -5.27
C ARG A 151 -11.30 2.57 -5.88
N ILE A 152 -11.88 2.87 -7.05
CA ILE A 152 -12.84 1.99 -7.72
C ILE A 152 -12.16 0.68 -8.16
N GLU A 153 -10.94 0.78 -8.62
CA GLU A 153 -10.13 -0.39 -8.96
C GLU A 153 -9.84 -1.25 -7.73
N LEU A 154 -9.50 -0.61 -6.61
CA LEU A 154 -9.24 -1.29 -5.35
C LEU A 154 -10.45 -1.96 -4.72
N LEU A 155 -11.63 -1.33 -4.86
CA LEU A 155 -12.89 -1.92 -4.41
C LEU A 155 -13.14 -3.29 -5.06
N LYS A 156 -12.56 -3.60 -6.23
CA LYS A 156 -12.66 -4.93 -6.85
C LYS A 156 -12.11 -6.05 -5.96
N PHE A 157 -10.99 -5.79 -5.27
CA PHE A 157 -10.39 -6.75 -4.35
C PHE A 157 -11.22 -6.92 -3.07
N LEU A 158 -12.04 -5.92 -2.73
CA LEU A 158 -12.88 -5.89 -1.53
C LEU A 158 -14.30 -6.43 -1.79
N SER A 159 -14.77 -6.31 -3.02
CA SER A 159 -16.12 -6.63 -3.46
C SER A 159 -16.40 -8.12 -3.34
N GLU A 160 -17.54 -8.47 -2.74
CA GLU A 160 -18.07 -9.82 -2.87
C GLU A 160 -18.48 -10.08 -4.33
N PRO A 161 -18.36 -11.33 -4.84
CA PRO A 161 -18.61 -11.66 -6.24
C PRO A 161 -20.00 -11.23 -6.75
N GLU A 162 -20.98 -11.07 -5.85
CA GLU A 162 -22.36 -10.70 -6.15
C GLU A 162 -22.71 -9.24 -5.84
N SER A 163 -21.74 -8.41 -5.45
CA SER A 163 -21.99 -6.98 -5.25
C SER A 163 -22.37 -6.28 -6.57
N ILE A 164 -23.17 -5.21 -6.46
CA ILE A 164 -23.58 -4.39 -7.61
C ILE A 164 -22.33 -3.83 -8.31
N GLU A 165 -21.35 -3.33 -7.55
CA GLU A 165 -20.06 -2.88 -8.08
C GLU A 165 -19.30 -3.97 -8.85
N ALA A 166 -19.18 -5.18 -8.29
CA ALA A 166 -18.50 -6.30 -8.99
C ALA A 166 -19.20 -6.66 -10.30
N THR A 167 -20.54 -6.66 -10.30
CA THR A 167 -21.36 -6.94 -11.48
C THR A 167 -21.16 -5.87 -12.55
N LEU A 168 -21.17 -4.59 -12.19
CA LEU A 168 -20.94 -3.47 -13.11
C LEU A 168 -19.53 -3.50 -13.69
N ILE A 169 -18.53 -3.78 -12.87
CA ILE A 169 -17.13 -3.91 -13.32
C ILE A 169 -16.98 -5.06 -14.31
N LYS A 170 -17.58 -6.22 -14.01
CA LYS A 170 -17.59 -7.39 -14.88
C LYS A 170 -18.27 -7.07 -16.22
N LEU A 171 -19.44 -6.44 -16.18
CA LEU A 171 -20.20 -6.03 -17.35
C LEU A 171 -19.38 -5.07 -18.25
N PHE A 172 -18.78 -4.03 -17.67
CA PHE A 172 -17.97 -3.07 -18.43
C PHE A 172 -16.75 -3.71 -19.08
N ARG A 173 -16.15 -4.72 -18.43
CA ARG A 173 -15.03 -5.49 -18.97
C ARG A 173 -15.48 -6.35 -20.15
N GLU A 174 -16.53 -7.14 -19.97
CA GLU A 174 -17.09 -8.01 -21.02
C GLU A 174 -17.48 -7.19 -22.26
N LEU A 175 -18.16 -6.06 -22.07
CA LEU A 175 -18.51 -5.14 -23.16
C LEU A 175 -17.29 -4.53 -23.88
N SER A 176 -16.14 -4.40 -23.19
CA SER A 176 -14.92 -3.85 -23.79
C SER A 176 -14.11 -4.88 -24.55
N GLU A 177 -14.12 -6.14 -24.11
CA GLU A 177 -13.21 -7.20 -24.55
C GLU A 177 -13.84 -8.14 -25.59
N ASP A 178 -15.17 -8.28 -25.58
CA ASP A 178 -15.89 -9.07 -26.58
C ASP A 178 -15.91 -8.36 -27.93
N ILE A 179 -15.35 -9.00 -28.97
CA ILE A 179 -15.25 -8.43 -30.31
C ILE A 179 -16.61 -8.29 -31.00
N GLU A 180 -17.59 -9.08 -30.58
CA GLU A 180 -18.98 -9.01 -31.08
C GLU A 180 -19.80 -7.94 -30.35
N SER A 181 -19.26 -7.38 -29.25
CA SER A 181 -19.89 -6.27 -28.55
C SER A 181 -19.91 -5.01 -29.42
N PRO A 182 -21.07 -4.35 -29.59
CA PRO A 182 -21.14 -3.02 -30.20
C PRO A 182 -20.30 -1.96 -29.47
N LEU A 183 -19.90 -2.25 -28.23
CA LEU A 183 -19.09 -1.39 -27.38
C LEU A 183 -17.63 -1.87 -27.26
N TYR A 184 -17.19 -2.78 -28.13
CA TYR A 184 -15.81 -3.27 -28.16
C TYR A 184 -14.79 -2.12 -28.19
N GLY A 185 -13.90 -2.10 -27.20
CA GLY A 185 -12.90 -1.05 -27.01
C GLY A 185 -13.44 0.35 -26.65
N LYS A 186 -14.77 0.51 -26.51
CA LYS A 186 -15.45 1.79 -26.22
C LYS A 186 -15.79 1.98 -24.74
N THR A 187 -15.59 0.98 -23.88
CA THR A 187 -15.82 1.10 -22.44
C THR A 187 -14.51 1.07 -21.64
N SER A 188 -14.54 1.52 -20.39
CA SER A 188 -13.47 1.32 -19.42
C SER A 188 -14.04 1.04 -18.02
N SER A 189 -13.60 -0.05 -17.40
CA SER A 189 -14.12 -0.49 -16.10
C SER A 189 -13.45 0.19 -14.90
N THR A 190 -12.24 0.74 -15.06
CA THR A 190 -11.41 1.25 -13.94
C THR A 190 -11.02 2.71 -14.05
N VAL A 191 -10.88 3.23 -15.26
CA VAL A 191 -10.32 4.57 -15.51
C VAL A 191 -11.22 5.39 -16.43
N SER A 192 -11.28 6.70 -16.17
CA SER A 192 -11.95 7.61 -17.10
C SER A 192 -10.99 7.92 -18.24
N ILE A 193 -11.36 7.52 -19.46
CA ILE A 193 -10.57 7.73 -20.68
C ILE A 193 -11.42 8.58 -21.64
N PRO A 194 -10.89 9.71 -22.15
CA PRO A 194 -11.61 10.51 -23.15
C PRO A 194 -12.06 9.66 -24.34
N GLY A 195 -13.35 9.73 -24.68
CA GLY A 195 -13.94 8.98 -25.78
C GLY A 195 -14.37 7.54 -25.44
N LYS A 196 -14.27 7.11 -24.17
CA LYS A 196 -14.81 5.84 -23.69
C LYS A 196 -15.89 6.05 -22.62
N LEU A 197 -16.87 5.14 -22.58
CA LEU A 197 -17.85 5.02 -21.51
C LEU A 197 -17.18 4.39 -20.29
N SER A 198 -16.99 5.15 -19.22
CA SER A 198 -16.44 4.62 -17.96
C SER A 198 -17.54 4.38 -16.92
N HIS A 199 -17.39 3.34 -16.10
CA HIS A 199 -18.19 3.20 -14.86
C HIS A 199 -17.83 4.32 -13.88
N VAL A 200 -16.62 4.85 -13.98
CA VAL A 200 -16.16 6.05 -13.27
C VAL A 200 -16.59 7.29 -14.06
N PRO A 201 -17.87 7.74 -14.05
CA PRO A 201 -18.21 8.99 -13.34
C PRO A 201 -19.74 9.26 -13.13
N PHE A 202 -20.33 9.08 -11.93
CA PHE A 202 -21.66 9.68 -11.58
C PHE A 202 -21.92 9.98 -10.08
N GLN A 203 -20.92 9.92 -9.20
CA GLN A 203 -21.05 10.56 -7.88
C GLN A 203 -20.52 12.00 -7.97
N ALA A 204 -21.38 12.89 -8.46
CA ALA A 204 -21.27 14.31 -8.18
C ALA A 204 -21.45 14.50 -6.67
N SER A 205 -20.49 15.22 -6.09
CA SER A 205 -20.48 15.87 -4.76
C SER A 205 -21.58 15.50 -3.77
#